data_AF-A0A950NZD4-F1
#
_entry.id   AF-A0A950NZD4-F1
#
_cell.length_a   1.000
_cell.length_b   1.000
_cell.length_c   1.000
_cell.angle_alpha   90.00
_cell.angle_beta   90.00
_cell.angle_gamma   90.00
#
_symmetry.space_group_name_H-M   'P 1'
#
loop_
_entity.id
_entity.type
_entity.pdbx_description
1 polymer ?
#
loop_
_entity_poly.entity_id
_entity_poly.type
_entity_poly.pdbx_seq_one_letter_code
_entity_poly.pdbx_strand_id
1 'polypeptide(L)'
;MVEPPAFEVAIERTPSGAMIRVRGDIDIATIAQLQEAREQVVAENPQAIVIDLGEVQFVDSSGLKFLLQTYALSLRAGWRLALLRPRENVMQTFVLTGAHEQLPFADRDEAAGDVCGPADESASSRPERAVRVDIDPSVQAPSEARAVLQEVIADHPLASNHLDTLRLLVSEVVTNAVVHPVVEDEYDIGFSVAVTDELTRVVVSDAGAGFEWPAETSRRELGGYGILLMDRQASRWGTLRAPGRFSVWFEVDHGLAGGGSGERRAA
;
A
#
# COMPACT_ATOMS: atom_id res chain seq x y z
N MET A 1 -7.62 23.93 2.97
CA MET A 1 -7.49 22.95 4.06
C MET A 1 -8.77 22.14 4.10
N VAL A 2 -8.69 20.88 3.69
CA VAL A 2 -9.70 19.86 4.00
C VAL A 2 -9.05 19.03 5.09
N GLU A 3 -9.67 18.93 6.26
CA GLU A 3 -9.18 18.01 7.29
C GLU A 3 -9.34 16.58 6.76
N PRO A 4 -8.30 15.73 6.82
CA PRO A 4 -8.43 14.33 6.43
C PRO A 4 -9.50 13.67 7.31
N PRO A 5 -10.31 12.73 6.76
CA PRO A 5 -11.34 12.06 7.54
C PRO A 5 -10.70 11.37 8.74
N ALA A 6 -11.13 11.74 9.95
CA ALA A 6 -10.58 11.23 11.19
C ALA A 6 -10.61 9.69 11.19
N PHE A 7 -9.45 9.10 11.45
CA PHE A 7 -9.35 7.65 11.62
C PHE A 7 -9.97 7.24 12.95
N GLU A 8 -10.88 6.26 12.90
CA GLU A 8 -11.68 5.83 14.05
C GLU A 8 -11.67 4.30 14.17
N VAL A 9 -11.44 3.80 15.40
CA VAL A 9 -11.56 2.39 15.77
C VAL A 9 -12.57 2.24 16.91
N ALA A 10 -13.56 1.37 16.73
CA ALA A 10 -14.59 1.10 17.72
C ALA A 10 -14.71 -0.39 18.02
N ILE A 11 -14.62 -0.77 19.30
CA ILE A 11 -14.71 -2.16 19.77
C ILE A 11 -16.11 -2.41 20.34
N GLU A 12 -16.92 -3.20 19.62
CA GLU A 12 -18.21 -3.71 20.11
C GLU A 12 -18.04 -5.14 20.62
N ARG A 13 -18.35 -5.37 21.90
CA ARG A 13 -18.25 -6.70 22.54
C ARG A 13 -19.53 -7.50 22.31
N THR A 14 -19.38 -8.78 22.02
CA THR A 14 -20.47 -9.74 21.77
C THR A 14 -20.38 -10.91 22.75
N PRO A 15 -21.44 -11.72 22.94
CA PRO A 15 -21.42 -12.87 23.85
C PRO A 15 -20.41 -13.99 23.49
N SER A 16 -19.73 -13.92 22.35
CA SER A 16 -18.81 -14.95 21.85
C SER A 16 -17.47 -14.38 21.36
N GLY A 17 -17.20 -13.08 21.53
CA GLY A 17 -16.06 -12.42 20.91
C GLY A 17 -16.24 -10.91 20.77
N ALA A 18 -15.47 -10.26 19.91
CA ALA A 18 -15.62 -8.83 19.65
C ALA A 18 -15.61 -8.48 18.15
N MET A 19 -16.24 -7.36 17.83
CA MET A 19 -16.23 -6.69 16.53
C MET A 19 -15.38 -5.43 16.64
N ILE A 20 -14.32 -5.33 15.83
CA ILE A 20 -13.51 -4.12 15.69
C ILE A 20 -13.95 -3.43 14.39
N ARG A 21 -14.68 -2.31 14.49
CA ARG A 21 -14.98 -1.48 13.32
C ARG A 21 -13.84 -0.51 13.07
N VAL A 22 -13.45 -0.37 11.81
CA VAL A 22 -12.36 0.53 11.37
C VAL A 22 -12.88 1.47 10.29
N ARG A 23 -12.54 2.75 10.40
CA ARG A 23 -13.02 3.83 9.52
C ARG A 23 -11.88 4.80 9.22
N GLY A 24 -11.75 5.19 7.95
CA GLY A 24 -10.60 5.95 7.45
C GLY A 24 -9.58 5.07 6.71
N ASP A 25 -8.31 5.43 6.76
CA ASP A 25 -7.23 4.69 6.10
C ASP A 25 -6.45 3.80 7.08
N ILE A 26 -6.07 2.60 6.64
CA ILE A 26 -5.16 1.72 7.39
C ILE A 26 -3.76 1.88 6.78
N ASP A 27 -2.94 2.71 7.43
CA ASP A 27 -1.57 3.02 7.05
C ASP A 27 -0.66 3.06 8.29
N ILE A 28 0.62 3.39 8.12
CA ILE A 28 1.58 3.47 9.23
C ILE A 28 1.19 4.44 10.35
N ALA A 29 0.48 5.54 10.08
CA ALA A 29 0.05 6.47 11.13
C ALA A 29 -1.07 5.87 11.99
N THR A 30 -1.92 5.04 11.40
CA THR A 30 -3.11 4.47 12.06
C THR A 30 -2.86 3.07 12.65
N ILE A 31 -1.87 2.33 12.14
CA ILE A 31 -1.64 0.91 12.46
C ILE A 31 -1.45 0.62 13.96
N ALA A 32 -0.85 1.54 14.71
CA ALA A 32 -0.65 1.39 16.15
C ALA A 32 -1.98 1.27 16.92
N GLN A 33 -3.02 2.00 16.49
CA GLN A 33 -4.34 1.99 17.11
C GLN A 33 -5.08 0.67 16.84
N LEU A 34 -4.91 0.08 15.64
CA LEU A 34 -5.41 -1.27 15.37
C LEU A 34 -4.68 -2.34 16.20
N GLN A 35 -3.39 -2.17 16.45
CA GLN A 35 -2.59 -3.09 17.28
C GLN A 35 -3.04 -3.06 18.74
N GLU A 36 -3.22 -1.87 19.32
CA GLU A 36 -3.76 -1.70 20.68
C GLU A 36 -5.18 -2.28 20.79
N ALA A 37 -6.08 -1.96 19.85
CA ALA A 37 -7.45 -2.48 19.85
C ALA A 37 -7.50 -4.02 19.75
N ARG A 38 -6.67 -4.61 18.90
CA ARG A 38 -6.48 -6.07 18.81
C ARG A 38 -6.00 -6.65 20.13
N GLU A 39 -5.00 -6.03 20.75
CA GLU A 39 -4.38 -6.56 21.99
C GLU A 39 -5.33 -6.45 23.19
N GLN A 40 -6.11 -5.37 23.29
CA GLN A 40 -7.21 -5.27 24.25
C GLN A 40 -8.23 -6.42 24.07
N VAL A 41 -8.66 -6.67 22.83
CA VAL A 41 -9.62 -7.75 22.55
C VAL A 41 -9.01 -9.13 22.81
N VAL A 42 -7.76 -9.39 22.42
CA VAL A 42 -7.09 -10.69 22.64
C VAL A 42 -6.86 -10.96 24.13
N ALA A 43 -6.61 -9.93 24.95
CA ALA A 43 -6.48 -10.07 26.40
C ALA A 43 -7.78 -10.52 27.09
N GLU A 44 -8.95 -10.30 26.48
CA GLU A 44 -10.26 -10.80 26.95
C GLU A 44 -10.52 -12.27 26.57
N ASN A 45 -9.57 -12.94 25.91
CA ASN A 45 -9.61 -14.34 25.48
C ASN A 45 -10.91 -14.73 24.73
N PRO A 46 -11.19 -14.10 23.57
CA PRO A 46 -12.44 -14.27 22.81
C PRO A 46 -12.48 -15.61 22.07
N GLN A 47 -13.67 -16.08 21.67
CA GLN A 47 -13.81 -17.24 20.77
C GLN A 47 -13.77 -16.83 19.29
N ALA A 48 -14.07 -15.56 18.99
CA ALA A 48 -13.93 -14.96 17.68
C ALA A 48 -13.56 -13.46 17.76
N ILE A 49 -12.85 -12.96 16.75
CA ILE A 49 -12.70 -11.54 16.47
C ILE A 49 -13.20 -11.31 15.04
N VAL A 50 -14.06 -10.32 14.86
CA VAL A 50 -14.49 -9.85 13.54
C VAL A 50 -13.94 -8.44 13.34
N ILE A 51 -13.43 -8.12 12.16
CA ILE A 51 -13.00 -6.77 11.80
C ILE A 51 -13.90 -6.26 10.68
N ASP A 52 -14.61 -5.14 10.90
CA ASP A 52 -15.42 -4.50 9.87
C ASP A 52 -14.57 -3.48 9.11
N LEU A 53 -14.33 -3.75 7.82
CA LEU A 53 -13.56 -2.91 6.91
C LEU A 53 -14.48 -2.11 5.95
N GLY A 54 -15.81 -2.12 6.13
CA GLY A 54 -16.77 -1.48 5.23
C GLY A 54 -16.71 0.06 5.15
N GLU A 55 -16.06 0.71 6.12
CA GLU A 55 -15.76 2.15 6.12
C GLU A 55 -14.26 2.47 5.99
N VAL A 56 -13.44 1.46 5.67
CA VAL A 56 -12.04 1.67 5.29
C VAL A 56 -11.98 2.20 3.85
N GLN A 57 -11.11 3.19 3.62
CA GLN A 57 -10.96 3.85 2.32
C GLN A 57 -9.65 3.48 1.61
N PHE A 58 -8.61 3.09 2.35
CA PHE A 58 -7.33 2.59 1.85
C PHE A 58 -6.65 1.64 2.85
N VAL A 59 -5.76 0.78 2.36
CA VAL A 59 -4.92 -0.14 3.15
C VAL A 59 -3.51 -0.21 2.52
N ASP A 60 -2.44 -0.01 3.28
CA ASP A 60 -1.05 -0.19 2.83
C ASP A 60 -0.48 -1.60 3.18
N SER A 61 0.79 -1.89 2.88
CA SER A 61 1.39 -3.17 3.33
C SER A 61 1.53 -3.29 4.85
N SER A 62 1.57 -2.19 5.61
CA SER A 62 1.51 -2.22 7.08
C SER A 62 0.16 -2.79 7.55
N GLY A 63 -0.94 -2.33 6.95
CA GLY A 63 -2.29 -2.85 7.15
C GLY A 63 -2.45 -4.31 6.71
N LEU A 64 -1.97 -4.66 5.52
CA LEU A 64 -2.01 -6.05 5.02
C LEU A 64 -1.19 -6.99 5.94
N LYS A 65 0.00 -6.58 6.35
CA LYS A 65 0.88 -7.30 7.28
C LYS A 65 0.24 -7.47 8.65
N PHE A 66 -0.42 -6.45 9.18
CA PHE A 66 -1.19 -6.53 10.42
C PHE A 66 -2.34 -7.54 10.32
N LEU A 67 -3.10 -7.55 9.22
CA LEU A 67 -4.20 -8.49 9.02
C LEU A 67 -3.70 -9.93 8.90
N LEU A 68 -2.64 -10.18 8.12
CA LEU A 68 -1.99 -11.49 8.00
C LEU A 68 -1.39 -11.97 9.34
N GLN A 69 -0.74 -11.08 10.10
CA GLN A 69 -0.23 -11.39 11.45
C GLN A 69 -1.37 -11.70 12.44
N THR A 70 -2.48 -10.98 12.35
CA THR A 70 -3.66 -11.17 13.21
C THR A 70 -4.36 -12.49 12.88
N TYR A 71 -4.41 -12.89 11.60
CA TYR A 71 -4.87 -14.21 11.21
C TYR A 71 -3.94 -15.33 11.71
N ALA A 72 -2.62 -15.18 11.52
CA ALA A 72 -1.63 -16.12 12.03
C ALA A 72 -1.63 -16.25 13.56
N LEU A 73 -1.98 -15.18 14.29
CA LEU A 73 -2.20 -15.19 15.73
C LEU A 73 -3.49 -15.95 16.10
N SER A 74 -4.59 -15.76 15.36
CA SER A 74 -5.86 -16.45 15.57
C SER A 74 -5.70 -17.98 15.53
N LEU A 75 -4.97 -18.47 14.52
CA LEU A 75 -4.69 -19.90 14.33
C LEU A 75 -3.80 -20.49 15.44
N ARG A 76 -2.93 -19.68 16.07
CA ARG A 76 -2.05 -20.10 17.18
C ARG A 76 -2.77 -20.09 18.53
N ALA A 77 -3.69 -19.14 18.73
CA ALA A 77 -4.42 -18.94 19.98
C ALA A 77 -5.78 -19.69 20.02
N GLY A 78 -6.25 -20.22 18.89
CA GLY A 78 -7.45 -21.05 18.79
C GLY A 78 -8.78 -20.27 18.64
N TRP A 79 -8.73 -18.95 18.44
CA TRP A 79 -9.92 -18.13 18.17
C TRP A 79 -10.09 -17.87 16.68
N ARG A 80 -11.33 -17.61 16.24
CA ARG A 80 -11.66 -17.41 14.82
C ARG A 80 -11.51 -15.94 14.43
N LEU A 81 -10.75 -15.62 13.37
CA LEU A 81 -10.81 -14.32 12.71
C LEU A 81 -11.84 -14.36 11.57
N ALA A 82 -12.57 -13.27 11.38
CA ALA A 82 -13.28 -12.96 10.13
C ALA A 82 -13.08 -11.47 9.77
N LEU A 83 -12.93 -11.17 8.48
CA LEU A 83 -12.90 -9.80 7.97
C LEU A 83 -14.19 -9.56 7.17
N LEU A 84 -15.00 -8.58 7.56
CA LEU A 84 -16.13 -8.19 6.70
C LEU A 84 -15.57 -7.49 5.46
N ARG A 85 -16.01 -7.93 4.28
CA ARG A 85 -15.47 -7.50 2.99
C ARG A 85 -15.53 -5.96 2.85
N PRO A 86 -14.39 -5.30 2.57
CA PRO A 86 -14.35 -3.86 2.35
C PRO A 86 -14.99 -3.47 1.01
N ARG A 87 -15.08 -2.16 0.76
CA ARG A 87 -15.52 -1.60 -0.53
C ARG A 87 -14.59 -2.05 -1.66
N GLU A 88 -15.11 -2.12 -2.89
CA GLU A 88 -14.38 -2.67 -4.04
C GLU A 88 -13.00 -2.05 -4.26
N ASN A 89 -12.86 -0.72 -4.13
CA ASN A 89 -11.57 -0.02 -4.29
C ASN A 89 -10.50 -0.48 -3.29
N VAL A 90 -10.90 -0.82 -2.06
CA VAL A 90 -10.01 -1.40 -1.05
C VAL A 90 -9.85 -2.91 -1.28
N MET A 91 -10.89 -3.60 -1.73
CA MET A 91 -10.82 -5.02 -2.05
C MET A 91 -9.83 -5.32 -3.19
N GLN A 92 -9.71 -4.41 -4.17
CA GLN A 92 -8.68 -4.49 -5.22
C GLN A 92 -7.26 -4.57 -4.62
N THR A 93 -6.93 -3.81 -3.57
CA THR A 93 -5.62 -3.93 -2.89
C THR A 93 -5.35 -5.35 -2.37
N PHE A 94 -6.35 -6.04 -1.82
CA PHE A 94 -6.22 -7.43 -1.38
C PHE A 94 -6.12 -8.42 -2.55
N VAL A 95 -6.71 -8.11 -3.70
CA VAL A 95 -6.57 -8.87 -4.95
C VAL A 95 -5.15 -8.71 -5.53
N LEU A 96 -4.73 -7.47 -5.79
CA LEU A 96 -3.42 -7.08 -6.36
C LEU A 96 -2.23 -7.66 -5.56
N THR A 97 -2.37 -7.81 -4.25
CA THR A 97 -1.31 -8.37 -3.39
C THR A 97 -1.38 -9.90 -3.23
N GLY A 98 -2.49 -10.53 -3.59
CA GLY A 98 -2.77 -11.94 -3.29
C GLY A 98 -3.12 -12.21 -1.82
N ALA A 99 -3.37 -11.17 -1.02
CA ALA A 99 -3.78 -11.31 0.38
C ALA A 99 -5.21 -11.84 0.53
N HIS A 100 -6.07 -11.62 -0.47
CA HIS A 100 -7.46 -12.11 -0.50
C HIS A 100 -7.59 -13.65 -0.44
N GLU A 101 -6.61 -14.40 -0.95
CA GLU A 101 -6.57 -15.87 -0.87
C GLU A 101 -6.27 -16.39 0.54
N GLN A 102 -5.59 -15.58 1.36
CA GLN A 102 -5.06 -15.98 2.66
C GLN A 102 -5.89 -15.49 3.85
N LEU A 103 -6.69 -14.45 3.66
CA LEU A 103 -7.45 -13.81 4.72
C LEU A 103 -8.92 -14.30 4.73
N PRO A 104 -9.52 -14.53 5.92
CA PRO A 104 -10.89 -15.04 6.03
C PRO A 104 -11.91 -13.92 5.77
N PHE A 105 -12.04 -13.52 4.50
CA PHE A 105 -13.06 -12.58 4.06
C PHE A 105 -14.44 -13.21 4.09
N ALA A 106 -15.32 -12.61 4.88
CA ALA A 106 -16.75 -12.85 4.86
C ALA A 106 -17.44 -11.66 4.18
N ASP A 107 -18.29 -11.94 3.20
CA ASP A 107 -19.34 -11.00 2.84
C ASP A 107 -20.33 -10.84 4.01
N ARG A 108 -21.21 -9.83 3.94
CA ARG A 108 -22.39 -9.80 4.82
C ARG A 108 -23.42 -10.87 4.43
N ASP A 109 -23.39 -11.36 3.18
CA ASP A 109 -24.10 -12.53 2.63
C ASP A 109 -23.19 -13.24 1.58
N GLU A 110 -23.01 -14.57 1.65
CA GLU A 110 -21.79 -15.32 1.22
C GLU A 110 -21.36 -15.37 -0.30
N ALA A 111 -20.11 -14.93 -0.58
CA ALA A 111 -18.98 -15.63 -1.26
C ALA A 111 -18.91 -15.97 -2.79
N ALA A 112 -18.08 -15.17 -3.53
CA ALA A 112 -17.35 -15.41 -4.83
C ALA A 112 -16.24 -14.30 -5.03
N GLY A 113 -15.32 -14.21 -6.02
CA GLY A 113 -14.84 -15.05 -7.17
C GLY A 113 -14.83 -14.31 -8.55
N ASP A 114 -13.84 -14.34 -9.49
CA ASP A 114 -12.43 -14.84 -9.52
C ASP A 114 -11.58 -14.34 -10.77
N VAL A 115 -10.23 -14.42 -10.71
CA VAL A 115 -9.07 -14.34 -11.71
C VAL A 115 -8.92 -13.38 -12.95
N CYS A 116 -7.83 -12.56 -12.90
CA CYS A 116 -6.67 -12.38 -13.86
C CYS A 116 -6.70 -11.67 -15.28
N GLY A 117 -5.52 -11.19 -15.75
CA GLY A 117 -5.20 -10.42 -17.01
C GLY A 117 -4.34 -11.17 -18.07
N PRO A 118 -3.29 -10.62 -18.77
CA PRO A 118 -2.64 -9.27 -18.72
C PRO A 118 -2.06 -8.65 -20.06
N ALA A 119 -1.40 -7.47 -19.96
CA ALA A 119 -0.22 -6.98 -20.75
C ALA A 119 -0.52 -5.75 -21.70
N ASP A 120 0.38 -5.03 -22.42
CA ASP A 120 1.87 -5.03 -22.53
C ASP A 120 2.51 -3.70 -23.12
N GLU A 121 3.12 -3.66 -24.32
CA GLU A 121 4.31 -2.82 -24.64
C GLU A 121 4.19 -1.40 -25.31
N SER A 122 4.81 -0.40 -24.63
CA SER A 122 5.93 0.49 -25.07
C SER A 122 5.82 1.60 -26.17
N ALA A 123 6.06 2.88 -25.81
CA ALA A 123 6.44 3.96 -26.76
C ALA A 123 7.33 5.16 -26.25
N SER A 124 7.39 5.47 -24.94
CA SER A 124 8.22 6.53 -24.32
C SER A 124 8.00 8.00 -24.78
N SER A 125 6.82 8.55 -24.51
CA SER A 125 6.51 9.97 -24.70
C SER A 125 6.95 10.91 -23.55
N ARG A 126 6.84 12.23 -23.79
CA ARG A 126 7.27 13.31 -22.89
C ARG A 126 6.12 13.74 -21.96
N PRO A 127 6.33 13.95 -20.65
CA PRO A 127 5.24 14.17 -19.69
C PRO A 127 4.44 15.45 -19.94
N GLU A 128 3.11 15.33 -19.87
CA GLU A 128 2.14 16.42 -20.06
C GLU A 128 1.80 17.11 -18.73
N ARG A 129 1.64 16.34 -17.65
CA ARG A 129 1.57 16.83 -16.27
C ARG A 129 2.78 16.34 -15.50
N ALA A 130 3.43 17.22 -14.75
CA ALA A 130 4.45 16.84 -13.78
C ALA A 130 4.41 17.77 -12.57
N VAL A 131 4.40 17.18 -11.37
CA VAL A 131 4.44 17.89 -10.08
C VAL A 131 5.62 17.38 -9.26
N ARG A 132 6.24 18.30 -8.52
CA ARG A 132 7.22 18.00 -7.48
C ARG A 132 6.83 18.78 -6.23
N VAL A 133 6.89 18.11 -5.09
CA VAL A 133 6.69 18.69 -3.76
C VAL A 133 7.68 18.03 -2.82
N ASP A 134 8.12 18.77 -1.82
CA ASP A 134 8.87 18.23 -0.70
C ASP A 134 7.85 17.99 0.44
N ILE A 135 7.94 16.82 1.10
CA ILE A 135 6.99 16.35 2.12
C ILE A 135 7.74 16.12 3.42
N ASP A 136 7.20 16.61 4.54
CA ASP A 136 7.77 16.42 5.87
C ASP A 136 7.87 14.90 6.20
N PRO A 137 8.96 14.42 6.82
CA PRO A 137 9.22 12.99 7.07
C PRO A 137 8.40 12.44 8.25
N SER A 138 7.10 12.67 8.24
CA SER A 138 6.17 12.28 9.29
C SER A 138 5.46 10.96 8.96
N VAL A 139 4.78 10.37 9.95
CA VAL A 139 3.89 9.23 9.71
C VAL A 139 2.73 9.53 8.74
N GLN A 140 2.40 10.81 8.52
CA GLN A 140 1.37 11.25 7.56
C GLN A 140 1.89 11.37 6.12
N ALA A 141 3.20 11.36 5.89
CA ALA A 141 3.79 11.54 4.56
C ALA A 141 3.23 10.59 3.48
N PRO A 142 2.93 9.29 3.74
CA PRO A 142 2.30 8.42 2.76
C PRO A 142 0.89 8.89 2.36
N SER A 143 0.15 9.50 3.28
CA SER A 143 -1.21 10.00 3.07
C SER A 143 -1.21 11.33 2.32
N GLU A 144 -0.26 12.22 2.62
CA GLU A 144 0.00 13.44 1.87
C GLU A 144 0.44 13.14 0.42
N ALA A 145 1.37 12.20 0.24
CA ALA A 145 1.80 11.76 -1.08
C ALA A 145 0.66 11.11 -1.90
N ARG A 146 -0.24 10.34 -1.26
CA ARG A 146 -1.44 9.79 -1.90
C ARG A 146 -2.44 10.89 -2.30
N ALA A 147 -2.56 11.96 -1.53
CA ALA A 147 -3.40 13.11 -1.88
C ALA A 147 -2.83 13.88 -3.09
N VAL A 148 -1.52 14.15 -3.11
CA VAL A 148 -0.84 14.82 -4.24
C VAL A 148 -0.91 13.98 -5.51
N LEU A 149 -0.70 12.65 -5.42
CA LEU A 149 -0.92 11.73 -6.54
C LEU A 149 -2.34 11.86 -7.10
N GLN A 150 -3.36 11.82 -6.21
CA GLN A 150 -4.76 11.90 -6.61
C GLN A 150 -5.08 13.21 -7.33
N GLU A 151 -4.61 14.36 -6.82
CA GLU A 151 -4.82 15.67 -7.47
C GLU A 151 -4.22 15.72 -8.88
N VAL A 152 -3.02 15.15 -9.07
CA VAL A 152 -2.34 15.14 -10.37
C VAL A 152 -3.09 14.29 -11.41
N ILE A 153 -3.65 13.14 -11.01
CA ILE A 153 -4.24 12.15 -11.94
C ILE A 153 -5.77 12.15 -12.03
N ALA A 154 -6.49 12.92 -11.20
CA ALA A 154 -7.96 12.88 -11.12
C ALA A 154 -8.69 13.05 -12.47
N ASP A 155 -8.17 13.92 -13.35
CA ASP A 155 -8.77 14.18 -14.67
C ASP A 155 -8.12 13.38 -15.82
N HIS A 156 -7.08 12.58 -15.54
CA HIS A 156 -6.27 11.97 -16.61
C HIS A 156 -6.89 10.64 -17.07
N PRO A 157 -7.37 10.54 -18.33
CA PRO A 157 -8.35 9.53 -18.75
C PRO A 157 -7.84 8.09 -18.68
N LEU A 158 -6.52 7.91 -18.72
CA LEU A 158 -5.89 6.59 -18.64
C LEU A 158 -5.25 6.33 -17.26
N ALA A 159 -4.70 7.36 -16.60
CA ALA A 159 -3.99 7.18 -15.33
C ALA A 159 -4.94 6.89 -14.16
N SER A 160 -6.16 7.45 -14.20
CA SER A 160 -7.21 7.21 -13.21
C SER A 160 -7.58 5.74 -13.09
N ASN A 161 -7.46 4.95 -14.16
CA ASN A 161 -7.71 3.49 -14.15
C ASN A 161 -6.72 2.73 -13.26
N HIS A 162 -5.54 3.31 -13.01
CA HIS A 162 -4.48 2.72 -12.18
C HIS A 162 -4.37 3.38 -10.79
N LEU A 163 -5.31 4.27 -10.42
CA LEU A 163 -5.23 5.09 -9.20
C LEU A 163 -4.97 4.27 -7.93
N ASP A 164 -5.65 3.14 -7.73
CA ASP A 164 -5.47 2.33 -6.51
C ASP A 164 -4.14 1.58 -6.50
N THR A 165 -3.65 1.13 -7.67
CA THR A 165 -2.29 0.55 -7.81
C THR A 165 -1.21 1.61 -7.55
N LEU A 166 -1.40 2.82 -8.10
CA LEU A 166 -0.50 3.96 -7.91
C LEU A 166 -0.47 4.43 -6.45
N ARG A 167 -1.64 4.54 -5.79
CA ARG A 167 -1.75 4.87 -4.35
C ARG A 167 -1.00 3.86 -3.49
N LEU A 168 -1.14 2.58 -3.80
CA LEU A 168 -0.50 1.49 -3.08
C LEU A 168 1.03 1.57 -3.22
N LEU A 169 1.54 1.67 -4.45
CA LEU A 169 2.98 1.84 -4.72
C LEU A 169 3.55 3.14 -4.13
N VAL A 170 2.82 4.26 -4.17
CA VAL A 170 3.22 5.50 -3.48
C VAL A 170 3.35 5.27 -1.98
N SER A 171 2.35 4.64 -1.35
CA SER A 171 2.35 4.35 0.08
C SER A 171 3.54 3.49 0.47
N GLU A 172 3.86 2.44 -0.30
CA GLU A 172 5.02 1.59 -0.04
C GLU A 172 6.33 2.38 -0.07
N VAL A 173 6.58 3.21 -1.09
CA VAL A 173 7.86 3.92 -1.18
C VAL A 173 8.00 4.98 -0.11
N VAL A 174 6.94 5.75 0.17
CA VAL A 174 6.99 6.82 1.17
C VAL A 174 7.05 6.25 2.60
N THR A 175 6.32 5.17 2.89
CA THR A 175 6.49 4.43 4.17
C THR A 175 7.92 3.90 4.32
N ASN A 176 8.54 3.37 3.25
CA ASN A 176 9.95 2.96 3.31
C ASN A 176 10.90 4.14 3.60
N ALA A 177 10.68 5.32 3.02
CA ALA A 177 11.49 6.51 3.32
C ALA A 177 11.36 6.96 4.79
N VAL A 178 10.14 7.01 5.33
CA VAL A 178 9.88 7.41 6.73
C VAL A 178 10.42 6.40 7.75
N VAL A 179 10.31 5.09 7.47
CA VAL A 179 10.70 4.00 8.41
C VAL A 179 12.18 3.64 8.31
N HIS A 180 12.80 3.84 7.15
CA HIS A 180 14.21 3.50 6.89
C HIS A 180 14.96 4.72 6.30
N PRO A 181 15.01 5.85 7.04
CA PRO A 181 15.71 7.05 6.60
C PRO A 181 17.21 6.80 6.43
N VAL A 182 17.81 7.50 5.47
CA VAL A 182 19.24 7.40 5.16
C VAL A 182 20.09 8.29 6.09
N VAL A 183 19.47 9.27 6.77
CA VAL A 183 20.10 10.18 7.73
C VAL A 183 19.28 10.29 9.03
N GLU A 184 19.94 10.59 10.15
CA GLU A 184 19.29 10.78 11.46
C GLU A 184 18.94 12.25 11.79
N ASP A 185 19.38 13.19 10.93
CA ASP A 185 19.09 14.62 11.01
C ASP A 185 17.73 14.97 10.34
N GLU A 186 17.30 16.23 10.43
CA GLU A 186 16.10 16.75 9.76
C GLU A 186 16.26 16.73 8.21
N TYR A 187 15.33 16.06 7.49
CA TYR A 187 15.40 15.84 6.04
C TYR A 187 14.04 15.97 5.35
N ASP A 188 14.02 16.35 4.06
CA ASP A 188 12.80 16.47 3.26
C ASP A 188 12.60 15.26 2.32
N ILE A 189 11.40 14.68 2.27
CA ILE A 189 11.02 13.65 1.28
C ILE A 189 10.62 14.33 -0.03
N GLY A 190 11.54 14.39 -0.98
CA GLY A 190 11.30 14.94 -2.31
C GLY A 190 10.43 14.02 -3.16
N PHE A 191 9.12 14.27 -3.18
CA PHE A 191 8.10 13.50 -3.90
C PHE A 191 7.80 14.10 -5.28
N SER A 192 7.65 13.25 -6.30
CA SER A 192 7.28 13.72 -7.64
C SER A 192 6.49 12.70 -8.44
N VAL A 193 5.55 13.21 -9.23
CA VAL A 193 4.68 12.46 -10.12
C VAL A 193 4.75 13.10 -11.50
N ALA A 194 4.98 12.29 -12.54
CA ALA A 194 4.93 12.69 -13.93
C ALA A 194 3.99 11.77 -14.70
N VAL A 195 3.16 12.34 -15.56
CA VAL A 195 2.08 11.64 -16.27
C VAL A 195 2.18 11.94 -17.77
N THR A 196 2.00 10.89 -18.56
CA THR A 196 1.82 10.86 -20.02
C THR A 196 0.56 10.07 -20.33
N ASP A 197 0.09 10.07 -21.59
CA ASP A 197 -0.90 9.11 -22.08
C ASP A 197 -0.43 7.63 -22.03
N GLU A 198 0.87 7.37 -21.80
CA GLU A 198 1.46 6.03 -21.86
C GLU A 198 1.78 5.43 -20.49
N LEU A 199 2.11 6.26 -19.49
CA LEU A 199 2.53 5.84 -18.16
C LEU A 199 2.43 6.97 -17.12
N THR A 200 2.31 6.56 -15.85
CA THR A 200 2.59 7.41 -14.68
C THR A 200 3.92 6.98 -14.09
N ARG A 201 4.87 7.91 -13.99
CA ARG A 201 6.14 7.73 -13.29
C ARG A 201 6.12 8.47 -11.95
N VAL A 202 6.49 7.78 -10.89
CA VAL A 202 6.71 8.36 -9.55
C VAL A 202 8.19 8.29 -9.21
N VAL A 203 8.71 9.33 -8.57
CA VAL A 203 10.04 9.33 -7.95
C VAL A 203 9.94 9.93 -6.55
N VAL A 204 10.36 9.16 -5.55
CA VAL A 204 10.47 9.58 -4.14
C VAL A 204 11.94 9.65 -3.79
N SER A 205 12.37 10.73 -3.13
CA SER A 205 13.80 10.99 -2.91
C SER A 205 14.12 11.41 -1.48
N ASP A 206 15.00 10.66 -0.83
CA ASP A 206 15.53 10.94 0.50
C ASP A 206 16.90 11.64 0.41
N ALA A 207 17.30 12.38 1.46
CA ALA A 207 18.61 12.99 1.61
C ALA A 207 19.65 11.93 2.04
N GLY A 208 20.82 11.92 1.38
CA GLY A 208 21.94 11.04 1.74
C GLY A 208 22.35 10.04 0.64
N ALA A 209 23.18 9.05 1.01
CA ALA A 209 23.86 8.15 0.07
C ALA A 209 23.02 6.96 -0.44
N GLY A 210 21.93 6.64 0.27
CA GLY A 210 21.01 5.54 -0.02
C GLY A 210 21.39 4.21 0.63
N PHE A 211 20.39 3.48 1.12
CA PHE A 211 20.56 2.16 1.74
C PHE A 211 21.02 1.09 0.72
N GLU A 212 21.74 0.05 1.15
CA GLU A 212 21.99 -1.14 0.32
C GLU A 212 20.85 -2.15 0.50
N TRP A 213 19.99 -2.29 -0.51
CA TRP A 213 18.94 -3.31 -0.50
C TRP A 213 19.57 -4.72 -0.37
N PRO A 214 19.14 -5.54 0.61
CA PRO A 214 19.73 -6.85 0.82
C PRO A 214 19.41 -7.81 -0.32
N ALA A 215 20.24 -8.85 -0.44
CA ALA A 215 20.15 -9.85 -1.50
C ALA A 215 18.74 -10.49 -1.58
N GLU A 216 18.38 -10.96 -2.78
CA GLU A 216 17.03 -11.42 -3.14
C GLU A 216 16.43 -12.44 -2.15
N THR A 217 17.25 -13.34 -1.60
CA THR A 217 16.88 -14.29 -0.56
C THR A 217 16.31 -13.61 0.70
N SER A 218 16.99 -12.58 1.21
CA SER A 218 16.66 -11.91 2.47
C SER A 218 15.40 -11.04 2.38
N ARG A 219 15.03 -10.57 1.18
CA ARG A 219 13.82 -9.76 0.97
C ARG A 219 12.54 -10.50 1.37
N ARG A 220 12.53 -11.83 1.21
CA ARG A 220 11.38 -12.70 1.58
C ARG A 220 11.26 -12.92 3.08
N GLU A 221 12.39 -13.02 3.79
CA GLU A 221 12.43 -13.41 5.21
C GLU A 221 12.21 -12.23 6.17
N LEU A 222 12.67 -11.03 5.81
CA LEU A 222 12.49 -9.80 6.61
C LEU A 222 11.09 -9.16 6.46
N GLY A 223 10.18 -9.80 5.71
CA GLY A 223 8.83 -9.28 5.47
C GLY A 223 8.79 -8.12 4.47
N GLY A 224 9.65 -8.13 3.45
CA GLY A 224 9.76 -7.13 2.39
C GLY A 224 8.62 -7.16 1.37
N TYR A 225 7.37 -7.12 1.85
CA TYR A 225 6.17 -7.14 1.02
C TYR A 225 6.11 -5.95 0.04
N GLY A 226 6.56 -4.75 0.42
CA GLY A 226 6.61 -3.60 -0.49
C GLY A 226 7.49 -3.80 -1.74
N ILE A 227 8.57 -4.58 -1.63
CA ILE A 227 9.41 -4.94 -2.79
C ILE A 227 8.71 -6.00 -3.65
N LEU A 228 8.05 -6.99 -3.02
CA LEU A 228 7.23 -7.97 -3.74
C LEU A 228 6.02 -7.32 -4.43
N LEU A 229 5.54 -6.20 -3.91
CA LEU A 229 4.46 -5.39 -4.47
C LEU A 229 4.97 -4.59 -5.68
N MET A 230 6.12 -3.92 -5.56
CA MET A 230 6.88 -3.35 -6.69
C MET A 230 7.11 -4.35 -7.83
N ASP A 231 7.70 -5.51 -7.53
CA ASP A 231 8.02 -6.59 -8.48
C ASP A 231 6.78 -7.24 -9.13
N ARG A 232 5.56 -6.88 -8.70
CA ARG A 232 4.28 -7.39 -9.22
C ARG A 232 3.40 -6.32 -9.88
N GLN A 233 3.50 -5.06 -9.46
CA GLN A 233 2.51 -4.01 -9.76
C GLN A 233 3.09 -2.76 -10.43
N ALA A 234 4.41 -2.57 -10.40
CA ALA A 234 5.07 -1.58 -11.25
C ALA A 234 5.47 -2.25 -12.57
N SER A 235 5.22 -1.59 -13.71
CA SER A 235 5.75 -2.00 -15.01
C SER A 235 7.28 -2.01 -15.00
N ARG A 236 7.87 -0.96 -14.43
CA ARG A 236 9.31 -0.79 -14.24
C ARG A 236 9.54 -0.10 -12.90
N TRP A 237 10.58 -0.49 -12.17
CA TRP A 237 11.01 0.22 -10.97
C TRP A 237 12.52 0.13 -10.80
N GLY A 238 13.08 1.00 -9.97
CA GLY A 238 14.50 0.96 -9.67
C GLY A 238 14.92 2.03 -8.67
N THR A 239 16.23 2.25 -8.59
CA THR A 239 16.82 3.29 -7.74
C THR A 239 17.75 4.18 -8.56
N LEU A 240 17.98 5.40 -8.07
CA LEU A 240 18.98 6.33 -8.58
C LEU A 240 19.79 6.86 -7.39
N ARG A 241 21.12 6.92 -7.54
CA ARG A 241 22.03 7.51 -6.56
C ARG A 241 22.65 8.77 -7.16
N ALA A 242 22.44 9.91 -6.49
CA ALA A 242 23.12 11.16 -6.75
C ALA A 242 23.95 11.56 -5.52
N PRO A 243 24.96 12.45 -5.65
CA PRO A 243 25.69 12.96 -4.49
C PRO A 243 24.74 13.62 -3.48
N GLY A 244 24.58 13.00 -2.31
CA GLY A 244 23.70 13.48 -1.24
C GLY A 244 22.20 13.28 -1.46
N ARG A 245 21.76 12.50 -2.46
CA ARG A 245 20.34 12.15 -2.64
C ARG A 245 20.16 10.73 -3.17
N PHE A 246 19.28 9.97 -2.55
CA PHE A 246 18.84 8.64 -3.00
C PHE A 246 17.39 8.71 -3.45
N SER A 247 17.09 8.17 -4.63
CA SER A 247 15.73 8.16 -5.17
C SER A 247 15.28 6.74 -5.50
N VAL A 248 14.09 6.36 -5.03
CA VAL A 248 13.35 5.18 -5.50
C VAL A 248 12.33 5.67 -6.53
N TRP A 249 12.22 4.96 -7.65
CA TRP A 249 11.28 5.32 -8.71
C TRP A 249 10.53 4.10 -9.23
N PHE A 250 9.32 4.34 -9.72
CA PHE A 250 8.52 3.34 -10.42
C PHE A 250 7.68 3.95 -11.53
N GLU A 251 7.28 3.12 -12.47
CA GLU A 251 6.40 3.40 -13.59
C GLU A 251 5.26 2.39 -13.59
N VAL A 252 4.03 2.86 -13.84
CA VAL A 252 2.89 2.02 -14.22
C VAL A 252 2.45 2.48 -15.59
N ASP A 253 2.58 1.60 -16.59
CA ASP A 253 2.12 1.88 -17.95
C ASP A 253 0.57 1.89 -17.98
N HIS A 254 0.01 2.72 -18.85
CA HIS A 254 -1.43 2.93 -19.07
C HIS A 254 -1.99 2.04 -20.20
N GLY A 255 -1.19 1.10 -20.68
CA GLY A 255 -1.45 0.32 -21.89
C GLY A 255 -2.74 -0.52 -21.84
N LEU A 256 -3.45 -0.57 -22.96
CA LEU A 256 -4.62 -1.44 -23.17
C LEU A 256 -4.18 -2.89 -23.37
N ALA A 257 -5.06 -3.83 -22.99
CA ALA A 257 -4.76 -5.27 -22.93
C ALA A 257 -4.23 -5.90 -24.24
N GLY A 258 -3.05 -6.53 -24.20
CA GLY A 258 -2.51 -7.37 -25.28
C GLY A 258 -1.03 -7.79 -25.11
N GLY A 259 -0.80 -8.99 -24.56
CA GLY A 259 0.51 -9.50 -24.08
C GLY A 259 1.71 -9.58 -25.07
N GLY A 260 2.94 -9.52 -24.52
CA GLY A 260 4.21 -9.40 -25.27
C GLY A 260 5.52 -9.65 -24.50
N SER A 261 5.58 -10.64 -23.60
CA SER A 261 6.73 -10.91 -22.69
C SER A 261 8.15 -10.79 -23.28
N GLY A 262 8.94 -9.81 -22.84
CA GLY A 262 10.34 -9.55 -23.26
C GLY A 262 11.33 -9.29 -22.10
N GLU A 263 12.45 -10.01 -22.11
CA GLU A 263 13.60 -10.03 -21.18
C GLU A 263 13.74 -8.98 -20.05
N ARG A 264 13.76 -9.47 -18.80
CA ARG A 264 14.15 -8.71 -17.59
C ARG A 264 15.65 -8.41 -17.57
N ARG A 265 16.05 -7.19 -17.20
CA ARG A 265 17.35 -6.95 -16.54
C ARG A 265 17.38 -5.68 -15.70
N ALA A 266 17.80 -5.82 -14.45
CA ALA A 266 18.15 -4.70 -13.59
C ALA A 266 19.59 -4.23 -13.87
N ALA A 267 19.87 -2.97 -13.52
CA ALA A 267 21.18 -2.34 -13.44
C ALA A 267 21.20 -1.43 -12.20
#